data_AF-A0AAE1UTV8-F1
#
_entry.id   AF-A0AAE1UTV8-F1
#
_cell.length_a   1.000
_cell.length_b   1.000
_cell.length_c   1.000
_cell.angle_alpha   90.00
_cell.angle_beta   90.00
_cell.angle_gamma   90.00
#
_symmetry.space_group_name_H-M   'P 1'
#
loop_
_entity.id
_entity.type
_entity.pdbx_description
1 polymer ?
#
loop_
_entity_poly.entity_id
_entity_poly.type
_entity_poly.pdbx_seq_one_letter_code
_entity_poly.pdbx_strand_id
1 'polypeptide(L)'
;MHFREKDGDGPVINADVEAEQAISSIVLEAFPSHSIYGEETGWHNYDNALLKDQYIWVLDPIDGTSSFVGKDNCSFGTLIGLVYNGKAIIGCIDQPILKLRWVGIKGKGTTINGQRVNTVDYCDLDKARVHFIMIMPRERMIVLQRRRERSCLMGIESRNCVVFGELASGFVDVVVDCALDPYDFLAIVPVVEGDGGVVIDWEGKELV
;
A
#
# COMPACT_ATOMS: atom_id res chain seq x y z
N MET A 1 -4.81 -16.62 8.57
CA MET A 1 -5.51 -15.39 8.16
C MET A 1 -6.98 -15.55 8.52
N HIS A 2 -7.55 -14.63 9.29
CA HIS A 2 -8.99 -14.51 9.48
C HIS A 2 -9.46 -13.43 8.52
N PHE A 3 -10.34 -13.78 7.59
CA PHE A 3 -10.87 -12.86 6.59
C PHE A 3 -12.03 -12.09 7.20
N ARG A 4 -12.07 -10.77 6.98
CA ARG A 4 -13.16 -9.90 7.41
C ARG A 4 -14.12 -9.76 6.22
N GLU A 5 -15.37 -10.19 6.39
CA GLU A 5 -16.45 -9.80 5.47
C GLU A 5 -16.86 -8.36 5.82
N LYS A 6 -16.83 -7.44 4.84
CA LYS A 6 -17.44 -6.11 4.95
C LYS A 6 -18.94 -6.25 4.64
N ASP A 7 -19.79 -6.21 5.66
CA ASP A 7 -21.25 -6.15 5.49
C ASP A 7 -21.69 -4.72 5.08
N GLY A 8 -22.27 -4.54 3.89
CA GLY A 8 -22.98 -3.30 3.50
C GLY A 8 -23.40 -3.23 2.01
N ASP A 9 -24.49 -2.49 1.72
CA ASP A 9 -24.99 -2.19 0.35
C ASP A 9 -24.92 -0.66 0.08
N GLY A 10 -23.71 -0.13 -0.09
CA GLY A 10 -23.47 1.31 -0.34
C GLY A 10 -22.98 1.60 -1.75
N PRO A 11 -23.23 2.80 -2.32
CA PRO A 11 -22.75 3.19 -3.65
C PRO A 11 -21.21 3.17 -3.78
N VAL A 12 -20.53 3.14 -2.65
CA VAL A 12 -19.07 3.09 -2.53
C VAL A 12 -18.58 1.67 -2.75
N ILE A 13 -19.19 0.70 -2.05
CA ILE A 13 -18.92 -0.74 -2.24
C ILE A 13 -19.11 -1.14 -3.71
N ASN A 14 -20.08 -0.55 -4.41
CA ASN A 14 -20.23 -0.76 -5.86
C ASN A 14 -19.02 -0.25 -6.66
N ALA A 15 -18.47 0.92 -6.32
CA ALA A 15 -17.30 1.47 -7.00
C ALA A 15 -16.03 0.64 -6.73
N ASP A 16 -15.80 0.23 -5.48
CA ASP A 16 -14.68 -0.65 -5.11
C ASP A 16 -14.76 -1.98 -5.89
N VAL A 17 -15.93 -2.64 -5.89
CA VAL A 17 -16.16 -3.90 -6.61
C VAL A 17 -16.03 -3.73 -8.14
N GLU A 18 -16.59 -2.66 -8.72
CA GLU A 18 -16.48 -2.39 -10.16
C GLU A 18 -15.01 -2.16 -10.58
N ALA A 19 -14.24 -1.42 -9.77
CA ALA A 19 -12.82 -1.20 -10.01
C ALA A 19 -12.03 -2.50 -9.92
N GLU A 20 -12.27 -3.33 -8.89
CA GLU A 20 -11.60 -4.62 -8.74
C GLU A 20 -11.91 -5.58 -9.90
N GLN A 21 -13.16 -5.63 -10.36
CA GLN A 21 -13.57 -6.44 -11.51
C GLN A 21 -12.91 -5.96 -12.81
N ALA A 22 -12.80 -4.65 -13.02
CA ALA A 22 -12.14 -4.08 -14.18
C ALA A 22 -10.65 -4.45 -14.22
N ILE A 23 -9.94 -4.28 -13.09
CA ILE A 23 -8.52 -4.66 -12.96
C ILE A 23 -8.36 -6.17 -13.18
N SER A 24 -9.21 -6.97 -12.52
CA SER A 24 -9.16 -8.43 -12.61
C SER A 24 -9.37 -8.94 -14.03
N SER A 25 -10.30 -8.33 -14.77
CA SER A 25 -10.56 -8.70 -16.17
C SER A 25 -9.33 -8.48 -17.06
N ILE A 26 -8.65 -7.33 -16.91
CA ILE A 26 -7.42 -7.02 -17.66
C ILE A 26 -6.31 -8.02 -17.31
N VAL A 27 -6.16 -8.33 -16.02
CA VAL A 27 -5.15 -9.28 -15.54
C VAL A 27 -5.40 -10.68 -16.10
N LEU A 28 -6.64 -11.18 -16.04
CA LEU A 28 -6.98 -12.53 -16.49
C LEU A 28 -6.98 -12.66 -18.01
N GLU A 29 -7.25 -11.58 -18.74
CA GLU A 29 -7.07 -11.56 -20.20
C GLU A 29 -5.60 -11.71 -20.59
N ALA A 30 -4.71 -10.96 -19.93
CA ALA A 30 -3.27 -11.00 -20.21
C ALA A 30 -2.57 -12.25 -19.63
N PHE A 31 -3.02 -12.71 -18.47
CA PHE A 31 -2.42 -13.80 -17.69
C PHE A 31 -3.48 -14.77 -17.15
N PRO A 32 -4.10 -15.60 -18.00
CA PRO A 32 -5.23 -16.45 -17.60
C PRO A 32 -4.93 -17.46 -16.49
N SER A 33 -3.67 -17.83 -16.30
CA SER A 33 -3.23 -18.79 -15.27
C SER A 33 -2.81 -18.14 -13.94
N HIS A 34 -2.79 -16.81 -13.84
CA HIS A 34 -2.44 -16.13 -12.60
C HIS A 34 -3.65 -16.12 -11.66
N SER A 35 -3.36 -16.06 -10.35
CA SER A 35 -4.39 -15.91 -9.33
C SER A 35 -4.54 -14.44 -8.94
N ILE A 36 -5.70 -14.10 -8.40
CA ILE A 36 -5.98 -12.76 -7.89
C ILE A 36 -6.49 -12.90 -6.46
N TYR A 37 -6.03 -12.02 -5.58
CA TYR A 37 -6.53 -11.84 -4.23
C TYR A 37 -6.89 -10.36 -4.04
N GLY A 38 -8.18 -10.06 -4.14
CA GLY A 38 -8.70 -8.71 -3.97
C GLY A 38 -9.31 -8.47 -2.59
N GLU A 39 -9.32 -7.23 -2.15
CA GLU A 39 -9.97 -6.79 -0.91
C GLU A 39 -11.47 -7.13 -0.89
N GLU A 40 -12.18 -6.84 -1.98
CA GLU A 40 -13.64 -6.85 -1.98
C GLU A 40 -14.22 -8.20 -2.43
N THR A 41 -13.58 -8.88 -3.39
CA THR A 41 -14.10 -10.14 -3.94
C THR A 41 -13.28 -11.38 -3.54
N GLY A 42 -12.17 -11.20 -2.83
CA GLY A 42 -11.34 -12.30 -2.32
C GLY A 42 -10.58 -13.03 -3.44
N TRP A 43 -10.54 -14.36 -3.36
CA TRP A 43 -9.71 -15.19 -4.23
C TRP A 43 -10.37 -15.55 -5.56
N HIS A 44 -9.64 -15.34 -6.65
CA HIS A 44 -9.93 -15.86 -7.99
C HIS A 44 -8.80 -16.76 -8.49
N ASN A 45 -9.17 -17.86 -9.16
CA ASN A 45 -8.23 -18.87 -9.66
C ASN A 45 -7.22 -19.36 -8.60
N TYR A 46 -7.66 -19.47 -7.34
CA TYR A 46 -6.81 -19.92 -6.26
C TYR A 46 -6.83 -21.45 -6.12
N ASP A 47 -5.66 -22.06 -6.26
CA ASP A 47 -5.45 -23.48 -5.97
C ASP A 47 -4.36 -23.62 -4.89
N ASN A 48 -4.78 -24.05 -3.69
CA ASN A 48 -3.90 -24.33 -2.55
C ASN A 48 -2.81 -25.37 -2.87
N ALA A 49 -3.00 -26.22 -3.89
CA ALA A 49 -2.03 -27.25 -4.27
C ALA A 49 -0.79 -26.69 -4.99
N LEU A 50 -0.79 -25.39 -5.35
CA LEU A 50 0.18 -24.78 -6.27
C LEU A 50 0.90 -23.53 -5.72
N LEU A 51 1.09 -23.39 -4.40
CA LEU A 51 1.80 -22.23 -3.82
C LEU A 51 3.25 -22.04 -4.31
N LYS A 52 3.80 -23.02 -5.03
CA LYS A 52 5.12 -22.94 -5.66
C LYS A 52 4.97 -22.60 -7.15
N ASP A 53 5.77 -21.63 -7.58
CA ASP A 53 5.87 -21.08 -8.93
C ASP A 53 4.59 -20.35 -9.40
N GLN A 54 3.83 -19.79 -8.46
CA GLN A 54 2.57 -19.09 -8.71
C GLN A 54 2.75 -17.57 -8.68
N TYR A 55 2.09 -16.91 -9.62
CA TYR A 55 1.90 -15.46 -9.64
C TYR A 55 0.54 -15.12 -9.06
N ILE A 56 0.53 -14.21 -8.09
CA ILE A 56 -0.68 -13.75 -7.40
C ILE A 56 -0.72 -12.23 -7.51
N TRP A 57 -1.75 -11.70 -8.14
CA TRP A 57 -2.05 -10.29 -8.13
C TRP A 57 -2.85 -9.96 -6.86
N VAL A 58 -2.37 -9.00 -6.09
CA VAL A 58 -3.04 -8.57 -4.86
C VAL A 58 -3.56 -7.16 -5.07
N LEU A 59 -4.87 -6.96 -4.84
CA LEU A 59 -5.59 -5.76 -5.24
C LEU A 59 -6.27 -5.12 -4.03
N ASP A 60 -6.05 -3.83 -3.85
CA ASP A 60 -6.98 -2.94 -3.15
C ASP A 60 -7.44 -1.90 -4.20
N PRO A 61 -8.71 -1.95 -4.64
CA PRO A 61 -9.21 -1.08 -5.70
C PRO A 61 -9.26 0.40 -5.28
N ILE A 62 -9.58 0.70 -4.02
CA ILE A 62 -9.74 2.06 -3.47
C ILE A 62 -9.29 2.09 -2.00
N ASP A 63 -7.98 2.13 -1.79
CA ASP A 63 -7.40 2.36 -0.46
C ASP A 63 -7.72 3.79 -0.02
N GLY A 64 -8.29 3.93 1.17
CA GLY A 64 -8.84 5.20 1.64
C GLY A 64 -10.29 5.42 1.21
N THR A 65 -11.10 4.36 1.11
CA THR A 65 -12.54 4.41 0.80
C THR A 65 -13.28 5.57 1.49
N SER A 66 -13.03 5.82 2.78
CA SER A 66 -13.65 6.93 3.52
C SER A 66 -13.34 8.33 2.96
N SER A 67 -12.13 8.52 2.43
CA SER A 67 -11.70 9.74 1.75
C SER A 67 -12.21 9.81 0.31
N PHE A 68 -12.47 8.68 -0.34
CA PHE A 68 -13.18 8.64 -1.62
C PHE A 68 -14.64 9.12 -1.48
N VAL A 69 -15.33 8.77 -0.39
CA VAL A 69 -16.70 9.27 -0.10
C VAL A 69 -16.70 10.72 0.41
N GLY A 70 -15.73 11.04 1.27
CA GLY A 70 -15.60 12.35 1.90
C GLY A 70 -15.17 13.42 0.90
N LYS A 71 -15.55 14.69 1.11
CA LYS A 71 -15.18 15.82 0.23
C LYS A 71 -13.67 16.14 0.21
N ASP A 72 -12.85 15.39 0.94
CA ASP A 72 -11.38 15.49 0.92
C ASP A 72 -10.83 14.61 -0.21
N ASN A 73 -11.16 15.04 -1.44
CA ASN A 73 -11.21 14.24 -2.67
C ASN A 73 -9.89 13.66 -3.19
N CYS A 74 -8.72 13.82 -2.56
CA CYS A 74 -7.44 13.35 -3.14
C CYS A 74 -6.71 12.31 -2.27
N SER A 75 -7.29 11.93 -1.14
CA SER A 75 -6.67 11.06 -0.14
C SER A 75 -7.08 9.60 -0.33
N PHE A 76 -7.04 9.10 -1.55
CA PHE A 76 -7.27 7.69 -1.87
C PHE A 76 -6.42 7.29 -3.08
N GLY A 77 -6.22 5.99 -3.27
CA GLY A 77 -5.55 5.46 -4.45
C GLY A 77 -5.88 4.00 -4.69
N THR A 78 -5.38 3.46 -5.80
CA THR A 78 -5.47 2.04 -6.13
C THR A 78 -4.12 1.38 -5.87
N LEU A 79 -4.14 0.23 -5.20
CA LEU A 79 -2.97 -0.59 -4.94
C LEU A 79 -3.00 -1.87 -5.77
N ILE A 80 -1.92 -2.11 -6.52
CA ILE A 80 -1.76 -3.33 -7.32
C ILE A 80 -0.39 -3.92 -7.02
N GLY A 81 -0.38 -5.06 -6.33
CA GLY A 81 0.81 -5.86 -6.07
C GLY A 81 0.87 -7.09 -6.97
N LEU A 82 2.07 -7.49 -7.36
CA LEU A 82 2.34 -8.81 -7.93
C LEU A 82 3.28 -9.56 -6.99
N VAL A 83 2.80 -10.69 -6.51
CA VAL A 83 3.53 -11.63 -5.65
C VAL A 83 3.95 -12.84 -6.48
N TYR A 84 5.20 -13.27 -6.29
CA TYR A 84 5.71 -14.52 -6.84
C TYR A 84 6.42 -15.29 -5.73
N ASN A 85 6.01 -16.55 -5.51
CA ASN A 85 6.56 -17.41 -4.46
C ASN A 85 6.56 -16.76 -3.06
N GLY A 86 5.45 -16.09 -2.71
CA GLY A 86 5.29 -15.41 -1.42
C GLY A 86 6.13 -14.16 -1.24
N LYS A 87 6.66 -13.58 -2.33
CA LYS A 87 7.41 -12.31 -2.30
C LYS A 87 6.79 -11.31 -3.26
N ALA A 88 6.53 -10.10 -2.78
CA ALA A 88 6.13 -8.98 -3.63
C ALA A 88 7.30 -8.60 -4.56
N ILE A 89 7.06 -8.65 -5.87
CA ILE A 89 8.08 -8.41 -6.91
C ILE A 89 7.80 -7.13 -7.72
N ILE A 90 6.53 -6.74 -7.86
CA ILE A 90 6.09 -5.50 -8.51
C ILE A 90 4.99 -4.89 -7.65
N GLY A 91 5.00 -3.57 -7.54
CA GLY A 91 3.99 -2.81 -6.81
C GLY A 91 3.62 -1.54 -7.57
N CYS A 92 2.35 -1.16 -7.49
CA CYS A 92 1.83 0.07 -8.04
C CYS A 92 0.94 0.78 -7.02
N ILE A 93 1.19 2.08 -6.83
CA ILE A 93 0.31 3.00 -6.10
C ILE A 93 -0.16 4.03 -7.12
N ASP A 94 -1.47 4.08 -7.40
CA ASP A 94 -2.06 5.03 -8.34
C ASP A 94 -2.99 5.99 -7.63
N GLN A 95 -2.68 7.29 -7.69
CA GLN A 95 -3.57 8.37 -7.28
C GLN A 95 -4.21 8.95 -8.55
N PRO A 96 -5.49 8.63 -8.85
CA PRO A 96 -6.06 8.89 -10.17
C PRO A 96 -6.41 10.37 -10.42
N ILE A 97 -6.65 11.16 -9.38
CA ILE A 97 -7.09 12.56 -9.50
C ILE A 97 -5.92 13.51 -9.78
N LEU A 98 -4.82 13.32 -9.05
CA LEU A 98 -3.54 14.00 -9.20
C LEU A 98 -2.70 13.40 -10.33
N LYS A 99 -3.10 12.24 -10.85
CA LYS A 99 -2.39 11.49 -11.90
C LYS A 99 -0.97 11.16 -11.47
N LEU A 100 -0.82 10.67 -10.25
CA LEU A 100 0.46 10.22 -9.72
C LEU A 100 0.46 8.70 -9.69
N ARG A 101 1.38 8.09 -10.43
CA ARG A 101 1.55 6.64 -10.47
C ARG A 101 2.94 6.27 -10.06
N TRP A 102 3.07 5.66 -8.89
CA TRP A 102 4.30 5.02 -8.47
C TRP A 102 4.33 3.58 -8.93
N VAL A 103 5.42 3.16 -9.55
CA VAL A 103 5.66 1.76 -9.91
C VAL A 103 7.04 1.37 -9.38
N GLY A 104 7.04 0.36 -8.51
CA GLY A 104 8.23 -0.23 -7.93
C GLY A 104 8.45 -1.64 -8.45
N ILE A 105 9.68 -1.95 -8.80
CA ILE A 105 10.08 -3.31 -9.17
C ILE A 105 11.30 -3.68 -8.35
N LYS A 106 11.22 -4.82 -7.65
CA LYS A 106 12.29 -5.29 -6.79
C LYS A 106 13.62 -5.36 -7.56
N GLY A 107 14.63 -4.62 -7.08
CA GLY A 107 15.96 -4.56 -7.68
C GLY A 107 16.09 -3.69 -8.95
N LYS A 108 15.05 -2.95 -9.37
CA LYS A 108 15.10 -2.10 -10.57
C LYS A 108 14.80 -0.62 -10.35
N GLY A 109 14.55 -0.18 -9.12
CA GLY A 109 14.17 1.20 -8.84
C GLY A 109 12.66 1.40 -8.78
N THR A 110 12.28 2.58 -8.28
CA THR A 110 10.91 3.07 -8.27
C THR A 110 10.79 4.27 -9.21
N THR A 111 9.65 4.36 -9.90
CA THR A 111 9.33 5.52 -10.76
C THR A 111 8.03 6.16 -10.34
N ILE A 112 7.91 7.48 -10.52
CA ILE A 112 6.66 8.23 -10.52
C ILE A 112 6.38 8.70 -11.95
N ASN A 113 5.26 8.31 -12.54
CA ASN A 113 4.89 8.67 -13.93
C ASN A 113 6.03 8.39 -14.95
N GLY A 114 6.77 7.30 -14.74
CA GLY A 114 7.90 6.89 -15.60
C GLY A 114 9.23 7.60 -15.33
N GLN A 115 9.28 8.57 -14.41
CA GLN A 115 10.52 9.21 -13.97
C GLN A 115 11.03 8.54 -12.69
N ARG A 116 12.32 8.23 -12.63
CA ARG A 116 12.91 7.59 -11.44
C ARG A 116 12.82 8.54 -10.24
N VAL A 117 12.42 7.99 -9.11
CA VAL A 117 12.42 8.67 -7.80
C VAL A 117 13.34 7.93 -6.87
N ASN A 118 13.85 8.65 -5.87
CA ASN A 118 14.68 8.05 -4.84
C ASN A 118 14.22 8.42 -3.45
N THR A 119 14.42 7.50 -2.53
CA THR A 119 14.35 7.80 -1.10
C THR A 119 15.48 8.75 -0.71
N VAL A 120 15.31 9.47 0.39
CA VAL A 120 16.36 10.32 0.95
C VAL A 120 17.23 9.51 1.90
N ASP A 121 18.55 9.58 1.71
CA ASP A 121 19.54 9.08 2.66
C ASP A 121 19.66 10.09 3.81
N TYR A 122 18.73 10.01 4.78
CA TYR A 122 18.67 10.93 5.91
C TYR A 122 18.91 10.19 7.23
N CYS A 123 19.87 10.67 8.02
CA CYS A 123 20.39 9.96 9.20
C CYS A 123 20.06 10.62 10.56
N ASP A 124 19.19 11.63 10.62
CA ASP A 124 18.81 12.29 11.88
C ASP A 124 17.31 12.13 12.19
N LEU A 125 16.98 11.16 13.03
CA LEU A 125 15.59 10.91 13.44
C LEU A 125 14.93 12.11 14.13
N ASP A 126 15.70 13.04 14.71
CA ASP A 126 15.14 14.23 15.37
C ASP A 126 14.62 15.29 14.38
N LYS A 127 14.91 15.11 13.08
CA LYS A 127 14.42 16.00 12.01
C LYS A 127 13.57 15.27 10.97
N ALA A 128 13.29 13.99 11.19
CA ALA A 128 12.49 13.18 10.27
C ALA A 128 11.04 13.67 10.18
N ARG A 129 10.49 13.68 8.96
CA ARG A 129 9.07 13.87 8.64
C ARG A 129 8.40 12.52 8.75
N VAL A 130 7.50 12.36 9.71
CA VAL A 130 6.91 11.05 10.04
C VAL A 130 5.41 11.10 9.98
N HIS A 131 4.82 10.21 9.19
CA HIS A 131 3.38 10.08 9.02
C HIS A 131 2.81 8.90 9.81
N PHE A 132 1.60 9.09 10.34
CA PHE A 132 0.84 8.09 11.06
C PHE A 132 -0.52 7.94 10.38
N ILE A 133 -0.82 6.76 9.87
CA ILE A 133 -2.03 6.54 9.04
C ILE A 133 -3.23 6.16 9.91
N MET A 134 -3.05 5.21 10.83
CA MET A 134 -4.09 4.74 11.75
C MET A 134 -4.00 5.32 13.17
N ILE A 135 -5.16 5.41 13.84
CA ILE A 135 -5.21 5.67 15.29
C ILE A 135 -4.63 4.46 16.00
N MET A 136 -3.36 4.55 16.40
CA MET A 136 -2.72 3.50 17.17
C MET A 136 -3.33 3.39 18.57
N PRO A 137 -3.20 2.22 19.25
CA PRO A 137 -3.49 2.11 20.67
C PRO A 137 -2.80 3.24 21.45
N ARG A 138 -3.53 3.83 22.41
CA ARG A 138 -3.12 5.03 23.16
C ARG A 138 -1.70 4.95 23.73
N GLU A 139 -1.29 3.77 24.18
CA GLU A 139 0.03 3.51 24.74
C GLU A 139 1.16 3.74 23.72
N ARG A 140 0.98 3.29 22.47
CA ARG A 140 1.92 3.53 21.37
C ARG A 140 1.90 4.99 20.95
N MET A 141 0.71 5.60 20.91
CA MET A 141 0.57 7.04 20.65
C MET A 141 1.31 7.90 21.67
N ILE A 142 1.32 7.57 22.96
CA ILE A 142 2.03 8.35 23.98
C ILE A 142 3.54 8.31 23.77
N VAL A 143 4.12 7.14 23.46
CA VAL A 143 5.56 7.00 23.18
C VAL A 143 5.95 7.81 21.95
N LEU A 144 5.12 7.77 20.91
CA LEU A 144 5.33 8.49 19.66
C LEU A 144 5.10 9.99 19.82
N GLN A 145 4.09 10.42 20.59
CA GLN A 145 3.83 11.82 20.95
C GLN A 145 5.02 12.43 21.69
N ARG A 146 5.59 11.71 22.66
CA ARG A 146 6.80 12.16 23.37
C ARG A 146 8.02 12.32 22.47
N ARG A 147 8.11 11.54 21.39
CA ARG A 147 9.12 11.75 20.34
C ARG A 147 8.74 12.94 19.46
N ARG A 148 7.46 13.05 19.07
CA ARG A 148 6.85 14.17 18.33
C ARG A 148 7.15 15.54 18.91
N GLU A 149 7.14 15.66 20.23
CA GLU A 149 7.45 16.91 20.94
C GLU A 149 8.94 17.27 20.93
N ARG A 150 9.84 16.33 20.61
CA ARG A 150 11.30 16.51 20.62
C ARG A 150 11.91 16.70 19.24
N SER A 151 11.22 16.23 18.22
CA SER A 151 11.68 16.22 16.84
C SER A 151 10.71 17.06 15.99
N CYS A 152 11.10 17.61 14.84
CA CYS A 152 10.20 18.38 13.94
C CYS A 152 9.15 17.48 13.23
N LEU A 153 8.50 16.60 13.98
CA LEU A 153 7.57 15.58 13.54
C LEU A 153 6.22 16.22 13.19
N MET A 154 6.15 16.72 11.96
CA MET A 154 4.88 16.91 11.26
C MET A 154 4.28 15.53 11.05
N GLY A 155 3.37 15.10 11.92
CA GLY A 155 2.55 13.94 11.59
C GLY A 155 1.20 14.41 11.11
N ILE A 156 0.97 14.13 9.85
CA ILE A 156 -0.31 14.28 9.18
C ILE A 156 -1.04 12.96 9.40
N GLU A 157 -2.26 13.05 9.94
CA GLU A 157 -3.17 11.91 9.95
C GLU A 157 -3.72 11.78 8.53
N SER A 158 -3.12 10.90 7.72
CA SER A 158 -3.59 10.61 6.36
C SER A 158 -3.90 9.13 6.27
N ARG A 159 -5.17 8.79 6.06
CA ARG A 159 -5.61 7.39 5.83
C ARG A 159 -5.47 7.03 4.35
N ASN A 160 -4.26 7.09 3.79
CA ASN A 160 -4.10 6.75 2.39
C ASN A 160 -2.71 6.22 2.03
N CYS A 161 -2.68 5.41 0.99
CA CYS A 161 -1.52 4.80 0.39
C CYS A 161 -0.57 5.79 -0.28
N VAL A 162 -1.03 7.00 -0.62
CA VAL A 162 -0.26 8.01 -1.36
C VAL A 162 1.02 8.38 -0.59
N VAL A 163 0.94 8.41 0.74
CA VAL A 163 2.08 8.71 1.61
C VAL A 163 3.27 7.75 1.43
N PHE A 164 3.03 6.50 1.03
CA PHE A 164 4.12 5.57 0.76
C PHE A 164 4.82 5.87 -0.57
N GLY A 165 4.08 6.37 -1.56
CA GLY A 165 4.65 6.94 -2.78
C GLY A 165 5.48 8.20 -2.49
N GLU A 166 5.00 9.05 -1.58
CA GLU A 166 5.73 10.22 -1.09
C GLU A 166 7.02 9.83 -0.37
N LEU A 167 6.99 8.76 0.44
CA LEU A 167 8.18 8.20 1.09
C LEU A 167 9.17 7.70 0.04
N ALA A 168 8.72 6.90 -0.93
CA ALA A 168 9.57 6.43 -2.03
C ALA A 168 10.17 7.58 -2.88
N SER A 169 9.56 8.76 -2.81
CA SER A 169 9.99 9.98 -3.50
C SER A 169 10.80 10.95 -2.62
N GLY A 170 11.05 10.58 -1.36
CA GLY A 170 11.83 11.39 -0.42
C GLY A 170 11.10 12.62 0.14
N PHE A 171 9.77 12.67 0.05
CA PHE A 171 8.95 13.71 0.69
C PHE A 171 8.56 13.37 2.13
N VAL A 172 8.58 12.07 2.48
CA VAL A 172 8.34 11.53 3.82
C VAL A 172 9.51 10.63 4.19
N ASP A 173 9.93 10.65 5.46
CA ASP A 173 11.10 9.90 5.92
C ASP A 173 10.69 8.59 6.62
N VAL A 174 9.56 8.60 7.35
CA VAL A 174 9.01 7.40 8.00
C VAL A 174 7.49 7.40 7.90
N VAL A 175 6.93 6.24 7.57
CA VAL A 175 5.49 5.99 7.68
C VAL A 175 5.28 4.90 8.72
N VAL A 176 4.33 5.13 9.64
CA VAL A 176 3.98 4.17 10.69
C VAL A 176 2.50 3.82 10.56
N ASP A 177 2.23 2.53 10.42
CA ASP A 177 0.88 2.01 10.29
C ASP A 177 0.67 0.69 11.05
N CYS A 178 -0.58 0.33 11.30
CA CYS A 178 -0.95 -0.90 11.99
C CYS A 178 -2.30 -1.45 11.56
N ALA A 179 -2.49 -2.75 11.80
CA ALA A 179 -3.70 -3.49 11.45
C ALA A 179 -4.00 -3.45 9.94
N LEU A 180 -2.95 -3.67 9.16
CA LEU A 180 -2.99 -3.82 7.71
C LEU A 180 -3.22 -5.28 7.32
N ASP A 181 -4.07 -5.48 6.33
CA ASP A 181 -4.26 -6.72 5.60
C ASP A 181 -3.30 -6.77 4.38
N PRO A 182 -3.11 -7.95 3.73
CA PRO A 182 -2.11 -8.10 2.68
C PRO A 182 -2.26 -7.15 1.49
N TYR A 183 -3.49 -6.81 1.11
CA TYR A 183 -3.77 -5.89 0.01
C TYR A 183 -3.34 -4.45 0.30
N ASP A 184 -3.29 -4.05 1.58
CA ASP A 184 -2.85 -2.72 1.97
C ASP A 184 -1.34 -2.51 1.76
N PHE A 185 -0.51 -3.56 1.85
CA PHE A 185 0.95 -3.39 1.86
C PHE A 185 1.73 -4.12 0.76
N LEU A 186 1.17 -5.15 0.12
CA LEU A 186 1.94 -5.93 -0.86
C LEU A 186 2.28 -5.13 -2.14
N ALA A 187 1.49 -4.10 -2.46
CA ALA A 187 1.82 -3.14 -3.51
C ALA A 187 2.86 -2.09 -3.05
N ILE A 188 2.90 -1.78 -1.76
CA ILE A 188 3.79 -0.77 -1.18
C ILE A 188 5.22 -1.27 -1.12
N VAL A 189 5.41 -2.53 -0.71
CA VAL A 189 6.74 -3.10 -0.46
C VAL A 189 7.69 -2.91 -1.64
N PRO A 190 7.34 -3.28 -2.89
CA PRO A 190 8.23 -3.07 -4.03
C PRO A 190 8.43 -1.59 -4.40
N VAL A 191 7.45 -0.73 -4.10
CA VAL A 191 7.52 0.73 -4.34
C VAL A 191 8.51 1.39 -3.39
N VAL A 192 8.53 0.98 -2.12
CA VAL A 192 9.46 1.55 -1.13
C VAL A 192 10.85 0.91 -1.23
N GLU A 193 10.93 -0.43 -1.27
CA GLU A 193 12.21 -1.15 -1.37
C GLU A 193 12.90 -0.94 -2.72
N GLY A 194 12.12 -0.66 -3.77
CA GLY A 194 12.62 -0.46 -5.13
C GLY A 194 13.73 0.58 -5.20
N ASP A 195 13.66 1.62 -4.38
CA ASP A 195 14.68 2.67 -4.30
C ASP A 195 15.32 2.82 -2.89
N GLY A 196 15.60 1.67 -2.26
CA GLY A 196 16.45 1.61 -1.06
C GLY A 196 15.76 1.89 0.27
N GLY A 197 14.44 2.13 0.25
CA GLY A 197 13.64 2.17 1.46
C GLY A 197 13.56 0.79 2.14
N VAL A 198 13.07 0.79 3.38
CA VAL A 198 12.91 -0.42 4.19
C VAL A 198 11.47 -0.50 4.67
N VAL A 199 10.84 -1.67 4.50
CA VAL A 199 9.51 -1.96 5.03
C VAL A 199 9.60 -3.17 5.95
N ILE A 200 9.21 -3.00 7.21
CA ILE A 200 9.27 -4.03 8.24
C ILE A 200 8.03 -4.01 9.12
N ASP A 201 7.70 -5.16 9.68
CA ASP A 201 6.66 -5.27 10.71
C ASP A 201 7.12 -4.72 12.07
N TRP A 202 6.22 -4.81 13.06
CA TRP A 202 6.48 -4.35 14.42
C TRP A 202 7.52 -5.19 15.19
N GLU A 203 7.88 -6.38 14.69
CA GLU A 203 8.93 -7.25 15.22
C GLU A 203 10.27 -7.06 14.47
N GLY A 204 10.31 -6.20 13.46
CA GLY A 204 11.49 -5.94 12.63
C GLY A 204 11.71 -6.98 11.53
N LYS A 205 10.68 -7.75 11.15
CA LYS A 205 10.74 -8.75 10.08
C LYS A 205 10.22 -8.16 8.77
N GLU A 206 10.69 -8.73 7.66
CA GLU A 206 10.16 -8.43 6.32
C GLU A 206 8.68 -8.83 6.22
N LEU A 207 7.89 -8.02 5.51
CA LEU A 207 6.51 -8.35 5.17
C LEU A 207 6.50 -9.36 4.01
N VAL A 208 5.76 -10.46 4.19
CA VAL A 208 5.60 -11.57 3.23
C VAL A 208 4.14 -11.84 2.93
#